data_AF-A0A438BLY5-F1
#
_entry.id   AF-A0A438BLY5-F1
#
_cell.length_a   1.000
_cell.length_b   1.000
_cell.length_c   1.000
_cell.angle_alpha   90.00
_cell.angle_beta   90.00
_cell.angle_gamma   90.00
#
_symmetry.space_group_name_H-M   'P 1'
#
loop_
_entity.id
_entity.type
_entity.pdbx_description
1 polymer ?
#
loop_
_entity_poly.entity_id
_entity_poly.type
_entity_poly.pdbx_seq_one_letter_code
_entity_poly.pdbx_strand_id
1 'polypeptide(L)' 'MSLQLMVKAVVIGLGAGLLPMFLHGCMPFLDIEVVELDPVILNLARNYFGFCEDKHLKDS' A
#
# COMPACT_ATOMS: atom_id res chain seq x y z
N MET A 1 20.14 -11.89 -15.37
CA MET A 1 19.34 -10.92 -14.59
C MET A 1 18.10 -10.61 -15.40
N SER A 2 16.93 -11.09 -14.96
CA SER A 2 15.64 -10.69 -15.54
C SER A 2 15.37 -9.23 -15.19
N LEU A 3 15.02 -8.41 -16.19
CA LEU A 3 14.46 -7.08 -15.95
C LEU A 3 13.09 -7.27 -15.31
N GLN A 4 13.01 -7.08 -13.99
CA GLN A 4 11.74 -7.05 -13.27
C GLN A 4 11.06 -5.73 -13.63
N LEU A 5 10.07 -5.78 -14.52
CA LEU A 5 9.23 -4.62 -14.85
C LEU A 5 8.40 -4.25 -13.62
N MET A 6 8.71 -3.13 -13.00
CA MET A 6 7.85 -2.54 -11.98
C MET A 6 6.61 -1.93 -12.63
N VAL A 7 5.45 -2.19 -12.04
CA VAL A 7 4.16 -1.62 -12.46
C VAL A 7 3.67 -0.67 -11.37
N LYS A 8 3.37 0.56 -11.74
CA LYS A 8 2.80 1.54 -10.81
C LYS A 8 1.30 1.30 -10.63
N ALA A 9 0.85 1.30 -9.38
CA ALA A 9 -0.55 1.17 -9.02
C ALA A 9 -0.92 2.27 -8.02
N VAL A 10 -2.15 2.78 -8.14
CA VAL A 10 -2.74 3.72 -7.17
C VAL A 10 -3.97 3.07 -6.58
N VAL A 11 -4.05 3.02 -5.25
CA VAL A 11 -5.21 2.56 -4.50
C VAL A 11 -5.88 3.78 -3.86
N ILE A 12 -7.09 4.09 -4.28
CA ILE A 12 -7.88 5.19 -3.70
C ILE A 12 -8.80 4.59 -2.63
N GLY A 13 -8.61 5.04 -1.39
CA GLY A 13 -9.24 4.51 -0.19
C GLY A 13 -8.37 3.44 0.47
N LEU A 14 -7.85 3.74 1.66
CA LEU A 14 -7.03 2.82 2.45
C LEU A 14 -7.90 1.82 3.21
N GLY A 15 -8.98 2.30 3.83
CA GLY A 15 -9.75 1.52 4.80
C GLY A 15 -8.83 0.94 5.89
N ALA A 16 -8.94 -0.36 6.18
CA ALA A 16 -8.05 -1.03 7.13
C ALA A 16 -6.65 -1.36 6.57
N GLY A 17 -6.35 -1.05 5.31
CA GLY A 17 -5.07 -1.35 4.67
C GLY A 17 -4.93 -2.78 4.11
N LEU A 18 -5.96 -3.62 4.20
CA LEU A 18 -5.87 -5.03 3.79
C LEU A 18 -5.58 -5.23 2.30
N LEU A 19 -6.26 -4.49 1.43
CA LEU A 19 -6.05 -4.61 -0.02
C LEU A 19 -4.62 -4.19 -0.42
N PRO A 20 -4.11 -2.99 -0.09
CA PRO A 20 -2.75 -2.63 -0.49
C PRO A 20 -1.68 -3.55 0.12
N MET A 21 -1.86 -4.03 1.37
CA MET A 21 -0.95 -5.01 1.97
C MET A 21 -1.00 -6.37 1.25
N PHE A 22 -2.18 -6.85 0.87
CA PHE A 22 -2.33 -8.07 0.08
C PHE A 22 -1.65 -7.94 -1.29
N LEU A 23 -1.88 -6.82 -2.00
CA LEU A 23 -1.25 -6.55 -3.29
C LEU A 23 0.28 -6.52 -3.16
N HIS A 24 0.81 -5.85 -2.15
CA HIS A 24 2.25 -5.78 -1.90
C HIS A 24 2.87 -7.16 -1.61
N GLY A 25 2.22 -7.98 -0.77
CA GLY A 25 2.69 -9.32 -0.43
C GLY A 25 2.59 -10.33 -1.58
N CYS A 26 1.53 -10.26 -2.40
CA CYS A 26 1.27 -11.23 -3.47
C CYS A 26 1.87 -10.82 -4.82
N MET A 27 2.08 -9.53 -5.06
CA MET A 27 2.56 -8.98 -6.33
C MET A 27 3.75 -8.04 -6.08
N PRO A 28 4.94 -8.58 -5.76
CA PRO A 28 6.12 -7.78 -5.38
C PRO A 28 6.73 -6.94 -6.51
N PHE A 29 6.13 -7.00 -7.71
CA PHE A 29 6.46 -6.15 -8.86
C PHE A 29 5.62 -4.86 -8.90
N LEU A 30 4.68 -4.68 -7.97
CA LEU A 30 3.89 -3.45 -7.87
C LEU A 30 4.63 -2.39 -7.06
N ASP A 31 4.53 -1.15 -7.52
CA ASP A 31 4.88 0.07 -6.79
C ASP A 31 3.57 0.79 -6.46
N ILE A 32 3.17 0.75 -5.19
CA ILE A 32 1.81 1.07 -4.75
C ILE A 32 1.81 2.42 -4.02
N GLU A 33 0.98 3.34 -4.52
CA GLU A 33 0.62 4.57 -3.84
C GLU A 33 -0.80 4.46 -3.31
N VAL A 34 -0.99 4.68 -2.00
CA VAL A 34 -2.31 4.64 -1.37
C VAL A 34 -2.73 6.07 -1.03
N VAL A 35 -3.94 6.44 -1.42
CA VAL A 35 -4.52 7.76 -1.11
C VAL A 35 -5.69 7.56 -0.17
N GLU A 36 -5.63 8.20 1.00
CA GLU A 36 -6.70 8.22 1.99
C GLU A 36 -6.96 9.65 2.46
N LEU A 37 -8.21 10.07 2.47
CA LEU A 37 -8.59 11.44 2.83
C LEU A 37 -8.66 11.62 4.34
N ASP A 38 -9.05 10.56 5.07
CA ASP A 38 -9.25 10.62 6.51
C ASP A 38 -7.98 10.21 7.30
N PRO A 39 -7.30 11.15 7.98
CA PRO A 39 -6.10 10.83 8.76
C PRO A 39 -6.39 9.92 9.96
N VAL A 40 -7.65 9.84 10.42
CA VAL A 40 -8.05 8.90 11.46
C VAL A 40 -7.97 7.46 10.94
N ILE A 41 -8.42 7.21 9.70
CA ILE A 41 -8.34 5.89 9.06
C ILE A 41 -6.89 5.47 8.88
N LEU A 42 -6.05 6.39 8.41
CA LEU A 42 -4.60 6.14 8.28
C LEU A 42 -3.95 5.76 9.60
N ASN A 43 -4.25 6.48 10.68
CA ASN A 43 -3.75 6.16 12.01
C ASN A 43 -4.28 4.82 12.53
N LEU A 44 -5.54 4.48 12.28
CA LEU A 44 -6.10 3.19 12.66
C LEU A 44 -5.42 2.04 11.92
N ALA A 45 -5.21 2.19 10.61
CA ALA A 45 -4.55 1.19 9.77
C ALA A 45 -3.13 0.89 10.26
N ARG A 46 -2.32 1.92 10.52
CA ARG A 46 -0.95 1.77 11.02
C ARG A 46 -0.90 1.15 12.41
N ASN A 47 -1.73 1.63 13.34
CA ASN A 47 -1.61 1.27 14.76
C ASN A 47 -2.32 -0.03 15.13
N TYR A 48 -3.36 -0.44 14.38
CA TYR A 48 -4.22 -1.57 14.77
C TYR A 48 -4.39 -2.65 13.69
N PHE A 49 -4.20 -2.33 12.41
CA PHE A 49 -4.43 -3.29 11.31
C PHE A 49 -3.16 -3.74 10.59
N GLY A 50 -1.98 -3.28 11.06
CA GLY A 50 -0.69 -3.72 10.54
C GLY A 50 -0.36 -3.16 9.16
N PHE A 51 -0.97 -2.05 8.76
CA PHE A 51 -0.55 -1.31 7.58
C PHE A 51 0.86 -0.76 7.82
N CYS A 52 1.80 -1.17 6.96
CA CYS A 52 3.21 -0.86 7.11
C CYS A 52 3.80 -0.52 5.75
N GLU A 53 4.41 0.65 5.67
CA GLU A 53 4.94 1.22 4.43
C GLU A 53 6.40 0.86 4.22
N ASP A 54 6.80 0.81 2.95
CA ASP A 54 8.17 0.62 2.55
C ASP A 54 8.46 1.31 1.21
N LYS A 55 9.60 0.97 0.60
CA LYS A 55 10.05 1.54 -0.68
C LYS A 55 9.11 1.28 -1.87
N HIS A 56 8.17 0.33 -1.77
CA HIS A 56 7.25 -0.08 -2.84
C HIS A 56 5.77 0.00 -2.41
N LEU A 57 5.49 0.47 -1.19
CA LEU A 57 4.14 0.76 -0.71
C LEU A 57 4.20 1.99 0.20
N LYS A 58 3.55 3.08 -0.22
CA LYS A 58 3.58 4.38 0.46
C LYS A 58 2.19 5.04 0.47
N ASP A 59 1.93 5.88 1.46
CA ASP A 59 0.78 6.78 1.49
C ASP A 59 1.09 8.15 0.84
N SER A 60 0.05 8.91 0.49
CA SER A 60 0.14 10.25 -0.12
C SER A 60 -0.97 11.18 0.37
#